data_AF-A0A5B7BTV9-F1
#
_entry.id   AF-A0A5B7BTV9-F1
#
_cell.length_a   1.000
_cell.length_b   1.000
_cell.length_c   1.000
_cell.angle_alpha   90.00
_cell.angle_beta   90.00
_cell.angle_gamma   90.00
#
_symmetry.space_group_name_H-M   'P 1'
#
loop_
_entity.id
_entity.type
_entity.pdbx_description
1 polymer ?
#
loop_
_entity_poly.entity_id
_entity_poly.type
_entity_poly.pdbx_seq_one_letter_code
_entity_poly.pdbx_strand_id
1 'polypeptide(L)'
;YRPREKQAQADQKKAKFVQPEGDHLTLLSVYEAWKANNFSGPWCFENFVQSQSLRRAQDVRKQLLTIMDRYKLDVVSAGKDFTKIRKAITAGFFFHAARKDPQEGYRTLVDNQPVYIHPSSALFQRQPDWVIYHELVMTTKEYMREVTVIDPKWLVVLAPRFFKEADPKKMSKRKRQERIEPLYDRYQEPNSWRLSRRRA
;
A
#
# COMPACT_ATOMS: atom_id res chain seq x y z
N TYR A 1 -8.04 5.65 -16.32
CA TYR A 1 -8.21 5.07 -17.67
C TYR A 1 -6.89 5.24 -18.42
N ARG A 2 -6.38 4.21 -19.10
CA ARG A 2 -5.03 4.25 -19.72
C ARG A 2 -5.08 3.61 -21.12
N PRO A 3 -5.57 4.34 -22.15
CA PRO A 3 -5.62 3.85 -23.53
C PRO A 3 -4.24 3.50 -24.06
N ARG A 4 -4.11 2.45 -24.89
CA ARG A 4 -2.81 2.02 -25.46
C ARG A 4 -2.12 3.12 -26.27
N GLU A 5 -2.87 3.92 -27.02
CA GLU A 5 -2.32 4.99 -27.86
C GLU A 5 -1.94 6.25 -27.07
N LYS A 6 -2.54 6.46 -25.90
CA LYS A 6 -2.38 7.67 -25.08
C LYS A 6 -1.79 7.38 -23.70
N GLN A 7 -1.01 6.31 -23.57
CA GLN A 7 -0.47 5.87 -22.26
C GLN A 7 0.36 6.97 -21.59
N ALA A 8 1.31 7.57 -22.33
CA ALA A 8 2.17 8.63 -21.79
C ALA A 8 1.37 9.85 -21.31
N GLN A 9 0.33 10.26 -22.05
CA GLN A 9 -0.53 11.37 -21.66
C GLN A 9 -1.34 11.04 -20.40
N ALA A 10 -1.90 9.83 -20.33
CA ALA A 10 -2.66 9.37 -19.17
C ALA A 10 -1.76 9.29 -17.92
N ASP A 11 -0.53 8.78 -18.07
CA ASP A 11 0.43 8.67 -16.97
C ASP A 11 0.89 10.06 -16.50
N GLN A 12 1.09 11.02 -17.42
CA GLN A 12 1.40 12.41 -17.07
C GLN A 12 0.27 13.08 -16.29
N LYS A 13 -0.99 12.86 -16.69
CA LYS A 13 -2.16 13.39 -15.96
C LYS A 13 -2.27 12.75 -14.58
N LYS A 14 -2.08 11.43 -14.49
CA LYS A 14 -2.09 10.69 -13.22
C LYS A 14 -1.02 11.19 -12.26
N ALA A 15 0.20 11.45 -12.74
CA ALA A 15 1.32 11.90 -11.92
C ALA A 15 1.02 13.18 -11.11
N LYS A 16 0.11 14.04 -11.60
CA LYS A 16 -0.32 15.25 -10.88
C LYS A 16 -1.09 14.98 -9.59
N PHE A 17 -1.74 13.82 -9.49
CA PHE A 17 -2.57 13.47 -8.33
C PHE A 17 -1.86 12.52 -7.36
N VAL A 18 -0.78 11.87 -7.82
CA VAL A 18 -0.01 10.90 -7.04
C VAL A 18 0.44 11.51 -5.72
N GLN A 19 0.03 10.87 -4.63
CA GLN A 19 0.45 11.22 -3.27
C GLN A 19 1.55 10.27 -2.80
N PRO A 20 2.67 10.78 -2.26
CA PRO A 20 3.78 9.95 -1.81
C PRO A 20 3.44 9.06 -0.62
N GLU A 21 2.37 9.35 0.12
CA GLU A 21 1.88 8.57 1.25
C GLU A 21 1.07 7.34 0.82
N GLY A 22 0.50 7.30 -0.39
CA GLY A 22 -0.23 6.14 -0.88
C GLY A 22 -1.33 6.39 -1.91
N ASP A 23 -1.84 5.27 -2.43
CA ASP A 23 -2.91 5.23 -3.42
C ASP A 23 -4.24 5.72 -2.86
N HIS A 24 -4.58 5.41 -1.60
CA HIS A 24 -5.82 5.89 -0.98
C HIS A 24 -5.88 7.42 -0.94
N LEU A 25 -4.77 8.10 -0.65
CA LEU A 25 -4.72 9.56 -0.69
C LEU A 25 -4.68 10.10 -2.13
N THR A 26 -4.11 9.34 -3.06
CA THR A 26 -4.21 9.66 -4.49
C THR A 26 -5.66 9.65 -4.96
N LEU A 27 -6.46 8.66 -4.54
CA LEU A 27 -7.90 8.60 -4.82
C LEU A 27 -8.65 9.80 -4.21
N LEU A 28 -8.32 10.18 -2.97
CA LEU A 28 -8.87 11.37 -2.32
C LEU A 28 -8.53 12.65 -3.11
N SER A 29 -7.28 12.81 -3.54
CA SER A 29 -6.82 13.94 -4.35
C SER A 29 -7.59 14.07 -5.66
N VAL A 30 -7.81 12.95 -6.36
CA VAL A 30 -8.62 12.93 -7.60
C VAL A 30 -10.06 13.34 -7.31
N TYR A 31 -10.68 12.83 -6.24
CA TYR A 31 -12.06 13.15 -5.90
C TYR A 31 -12.24 14.63 -5.52
N GLU A 32 -11.35 15.17 -4.69
CA GLU A 32 -11.39 16.60 -4.30
C GLU A 32 -11.12 17.51 -5.49
N ALA A 33 -10.21 17.15 -6.40
CA ALA A 33 -9.99 17.90 -7.63
C ALA A 33 -11.22 17.90 -8.55
N TRP A 34 -11.91 16.75 -8.69
CA TRP A 34 -13.15 16.66 -9.46
C TRP A 34 -14.27 17.52 -8.85
N LYS A 35 -14.40 17.48 -7.51
CA LYS A 35 -15.35 18.30 -6.76
C LYS A 35 -15.06 19.80 -6.92
N ALA A 36 -13.79 20.21 -6.86
CA ALA A 36 -13.39 21.60 -7.09
C ALA A 36 -13.69 22.08 -8.52
N ASN A 37 -13.75 21.16 -9.49
CA ASN A 37 -14.14 21.42 -10.88
C ASN A 37 -15.64 21.17 -11.11
N ASN A 38 -16.48 21.40 -10.09
CA ASN A 38 -17.94 21.32 -10.17
C ASN A 38 -18.47 19.98 -10.71
N PHE A 39 -17.79 18.88 -10.39
CA PHE A 39 -18.17 17.54 -10.83
C PHE A 39 -18.22 17.40 -12.38
N SER A 40 -17.39 18.17 -13.08
CA SER A 40 -17.38 18.27 -14.55
C SER A 40 -17.04 16.94 -15.25
N GLY A 41 -17.88 16.57 -16.23
CA GLY A 41 -17.64 15.44 -17.13
C GLY A 41 -16.45 15.67 -18.09
N PRO A 42 -16.37 16.83 -18.77
CA PRO A 42 -15.20 17.18 -19.59
C PRO A 42 -13.87 17.12 -18.83
N TRP A 43 -13.85 17.59 -17.58
CA TRP A 43 -12.65 17.51 -16.72
C TRP A 43 -12.19 16.06 -16.52
N CYS A 44 -13.12 15.12 -16.32
CA CYS A 44 -12.81 13.70 -16.20
C CYS A 44 -12.16 13.15 -17.47
N PHE A 45 -12.70 13.53 -18.64
CA PHE A 45 -12.17 13.11 -19.93
C PHE A 45 -10.73 13.61 -20.14
N GLU A 46 -10.47 14.89 -19.89
CA GLU A 46 -9.14 15.51 -20.03
C GLU A 46 -8.09 14.94 -19.07
N ASN A 47 -8.51 14.44 -17.91
CA ASN A 47 -7.64 13.83 -16.90
C ASN A 47 -7.64 12.30 -16.93
N PHE A 48 -8.24 11.68 -17.96
CA PHE A 48 -8.34 10.23 -18.11
C PHE A 48 -8.96 9.51 -16.89
N VAL A 49 -9.93 10.16 -16.26
CA VAL A 49 -10.72 9.60 -15.15
C VAL A 49 -12.08 9.14 -15.66
N GLN A 50 -12.57 8.00 -15.18
CA GLN A 50 -13.89 7.50 -15.54
C GLN A 50 -14.97 8.27 -14.77
N SER A 51 -15.73 9.10 -15.49
CA SER A 51 -16.79 9.94 -14.92
C SER A 51 -17.87 9.12 -14.21
N GLN A 52 -18.27 7.97 -14.78
CA GLN A 52 -19.27 7.08 -14.18
C GLN A 52 -18.82 6.53 -12.83
N SER A 53 -17.54 6.16 -12.70
CA SER A 53 -16.97 5.66 -11.45
C SER A 53 -16.95 6.72 -10.36
N LEU A 54 -16.61 7.97 -10.70
CA LEU A 54 -16.65 9.09 -9.75
C LEU A 54 -18.07 9.48 -9.32
N ARG A 55 -19.04 9.47 -10.26
CA ARG A 55 -20.46 9.66 -9.92
C ARG A 55 -20.95 8.59 -8.95
N ARG A 56 -20.66 7.31 -9.22
CA ARG A 56 -20.98 6.22 -8.30
C ARG A 56 -20.32 6.43 -6.93
N ALA A 57 -19.06 6.84 -6.88
CA ALA A 57 -18.39 7.16 -5.61
C ALA A 57 -19.08 8.31 -4.85
N GLN A 58 -19.56 9.34 -5.55
CA GLN A 58 -20.34 10.43 -4.95
C GLN A 58 -21.67 9.93 -4.38
N ASP A 59 -22.39 9.08 -5.10
CA ASP A 59 -23.67 8.53 -4.65
C ASP A 59 -23.50 7.66 -3.40
N VAL A 60 -22.48 6.78 -3.38
CA VAL A 60 -22.12 5.99 -2.20
C VAL A 60 -21.76 6.91 -1.03
N ARG A 61 -20.97 7.97 -1.27
CA ARG A 61 -20.64 8.94 -0.22
C ARG A 61 -21.89 9.63 0.34
N LYS A 62 -22.86 10.01 -0.49
CA LYS A 62 -24.13 10.60 -0.04
C LYS A 62 -24.90 9.62 0.85
N GLN A 63 -25.01 8.36 0.43
CA GLN A 63 -25.66 7.32 1.23
C GLN A 63 -25.00 7.13 2.59
N LEU A 64 -23.67 7.09 2.64
CA LEU A 64 -22.92 6.99 3.90
C LEU A 64 -23.17 8.19 4.81
N LEU A 65 -23.23 9.41 4.27
CA LEU A 65 -23.57 10.61 5.05
C LEU A 65 -24.98 10.55 5.64
N THR A 66 -25.97 10.08 4.87
CA THR A 66 -27.34 9.88 5.37
C THR A 66 -27.38 8.87 6.52
N ILE A 67 -26.58 7.80 6.44
CA ILE A 67 -26.48 6.80 7.51
C ILE A 67 -25.81 7.41 8.74
N MET A 68 -24.70 8.15 8.58
CA MET A 68 -24.02 8.82 9.69
C MET A 68 -24.95 9.80 10.41
N ASP A 69 -25.70 10.60 9.67
CA ASP A 69 -26.68 11.54 10.23
C ASP A 69 -27.77 10.82 11.04
N ARG A 70 -28.33 9.73 10.49
CA ARG A 70 -29.31 8.89 11.19
C ARG A 70 -28.80 8.37 12.53
N TYR A 71 -27.53 7.96 12.59
CA TYR A 71 -26.89 7.44 13.81
C TYR A 71 -26.20 8.54 14.64
N LYS A 72 -26.39 9.82 14.30
CA LYS A 72 -25.79 10.97 14.99
C LYS A 72 -24.27 10.88 15.12
N LEU A 73 -23.61 10.38 14.06
CA LEU A 73 -22.17 10.34 13.96
C LEU A 73 -21.66 11.65 13.35
N ASP A 74 -20.81 12.35 14.08
CA ASP A 74 -20.25 13.63 13.63
C ASP A 74 -19.38 13.47 12.39
N VAL A 75 -19.62 14.33 11.39
CA VAL A 75 -18.82 14.40 10.17
C VAL A 75 -17.69 15.40 10.40
N VAL A 76 -16.55 14.89 10.84
CA VAL A 76 -15.33 15.68 11.06
C VAL A 76 -14.34 15.51 9.90
N SER A 77 -13.59 16.57 9.60
CA SER A 77 -12.53 16.55 8.57
C SER A 77 -11.15 16.47 9.21
N ALA A 78 -10.29 15.61 8.69
CA ALA A 78 -8.87 15.59 9.02
C ALA A 78 -8.09 16.76 8.36
N GLY A 79 -8.72 17.52 7.47
CA GLY A 79 -8.07 18.59 6.73
C GLY A 79 -6.86 18.07 5.93
N LYS A 80 -5.69 18.70 6.13
CA LYS A 80 -4.42 18.29 5.53
C LYS A 80 -3.62 17.30 6.40
N ASP A 81 -4.18 16.82 7.50
CA ASP A 81 -3.53 15.82 8.35
C ASP A 81 -3.71 14.41 7.76
N PHE A 82 -2.84 14.09 6.81
CA PHE A 82 -2.80 12.78 6.17
C PHE A 82 -2.42 11.64 7.13
N THR A 83 -1.87 11.95 8.30
CA THR A 83 -1.54 10.93 9.29
C THR A 83 -2.81 10.40 9.96
N LYS A 84 -3.78 11.26 10.26
CA LYS A 84 -5.09 10.81 10.78
C LYS A 84 -5.83 9.91 9.81
N ILE A 85 -5.84 10.26 8.51
CA ILE A 85 -6.48 9.46 7.46
C ILE A 85 -5.82 8.08 7.37
N ARG A 86 -4.48 8.03 7.35
CA ARG A 86 -3.75 6.75 7.30
C ARG A 86 -3.95 5.90 8.54
N LYS A 87 -4.03 6.51 9.73
CA LYS A 87 -4.38 5.79 10.97
C LYS A 87 -5.78 5.19 10.90
N ALA A 88 -6.76 5.92 10.38
CA ALA A 88 -8.12 5.41 10.20
C ALA A 88 -8.16 4.21 9.23
N ILE A 89 -7.44 4.29 8.10
CA ILE A 89 -7.28 3.16 7.17
C ILE A 89 -6.60 1.98 7.87
N THR A 90 -5.55 2.26 8.65
CA THR A 90 -4.82 1.24 9.42
C THR A 90 -5.73 0.53 10.41
N ALA A 91 -6.62 1.25 11.08
CA ALA A 91 -7.55 0.67 12.05
C ALA A 91 -8.57 -0.27 11.38
N GLY A 92 -8.98 0.01 10.14
CA GLY A 92 -9.90 -0.87 9.39
C GLY A 92 -9.20 -2.05 8.71
N PHE A 93 -8.00 -1.82 8.17
CA PHE A 93 -7.26 -2.77 7.34
C PHE A 93 -6.03 -3.36 8.04
N PHE A 94 -6.02 -3.44 9.37
CA PHE A 94 -4.86 -3.92 10.12
C PHE A 94 -4.44 -5.35 9.77
N PHE A 95 -5.37 -6.20 9.32
CA PHE A 95 -5.07 -7.54 8.80
C PHE A 95 -4.35 -7.52 7.44
N HIS A 96 -4.54 -6.48 6.64
CA HIS A 96 -3.95 -6.34 5.31
C HIS A 96 -2.62 -5.56 5.38
N ALA A 97 -1.81 -5.87 6.38
CA ALA A 97 -0.51 -5.25 6.56
C ALA A 97 0.60 -6.10 5.93
N ALA A 98 1.54 -5.45 5.26
CA ALA A 98 2.72 -6.09 4.69
C ALA A 98 3.98 -5.30 5.00
N ARG A 99 5.09 -6.03 5.11
CA ARG A 99 6.42 -5.49 5.37
C ARG A 99 7.35 -5.85 4.23
N LYS A 100 8.23 -4.94 3.88
CA LYS A 100 9.30 -5.16 2.91
C LYS A 100 10.25 -6.26 3.40
N ASP A 101 10.44 -7.26 2.57
CA ASP A 101 11.38 -8.34 2.80
C ASP A 101 12.73 -7.98 2.14
N PRO A 102 13.87 -8.19 2.82
CA PRO A 102 15.18 -7.86 2.24
C PRO A 102 15.53 -8.66 0.97
N GLN A 103 14.92 -9.83 0.78
CA GLN A 103 15.21 -10.71 -0.36
C GLN A 103 14.04 -10.75 -1.36
N GLU A 104 12.81 -10.86 -0.88
CA GLU A 104 11.65 -11.23 -1.71
C GLU A 104 10.55 -10.17 -1.83
N GLY A 105 10.91 -8.89 -1.98
CA GLY A 105 9.92 -7.82 -2.18
C GLY A 105 9.17 -7.50 -0.88
N TYR A 106 7.98 -8.07 -0.67
CA TYR A 106 7.20 -7.88 0.56
C TYR A 106 6.65 -9.22 1.07
N ARG A 107 6.35 -9.26 2.36
CA ARG A 107 5.63 -10.36 3.01
C ARG A 107 4.47 -9.84 3.83
N THR A 108 3.32 -10.52 3.74
CA THR A 108 2.16 -10.22 4.59
C THR A 108 2.48 -10.52 6.04
N LEU A 109 1.91 -9.75 6.98
CA LEU A 109 2.18 -9.94 8.41
C LEU A 109 1.43 -11.14 9.01
N VAL A 110 0.30 -11.51 8.41
CA VAL A 110 -0.57 -12.58 8.90
C VAL A 110 -0.07 -13.94 8.41
N ASP A 111 0.01 -14.10 7.10
CA ASP A 111 0.30 -15.40 6.47
C ASP A 111 1.76 -15.56 6.04
N ASN A 112 2.59 -14.51 6.18
CA ASN A 112 3.99 -14.49 5.73
C ASN A 112 4.16 -14.83 4.23
N GLN A 113 3.13 -14.50 3.45
CA GLN A 113 3.03 -14.79 2.02
C GLN A 113 3.81 -13.76 1.21
N PRO A 114 4.60 -14.17 0.20
CA PRO A 114 5.36 -13.25 -0.64
C PRO A 114 4.43 -12.48 -1.59
N VAL A 115 4.46 -11.16 -1.49
CA VAL A 115 3.60 -10.26 -2.26
C VAL A 115 4.41 -9.09 -2.82
N TYR A 116 3.90 -8.45 -3.87
CA TYR A 116 4.58 -7.35 -4.55
C TYR A 116 3.65 -6.15 -4.70
N ILE A 117 4.20 -4.93 -4.71
CA ILE A 117 3.40 -3.74 -5.04
C ILE A 117 3.02 -3.82 -6.53
N HIS A 118 1.74 -3.66 -6.85
CA HIS A 118 1.29 -3.66 -8.24
C HIS A 118 1.92 -2.48 -9.01
N PRO A 119 2.37 -2.66 -10.27
CA PRO A 119 3.00 -1.60 -11.08
C PRO A 119 2.16 -0.34 -11.28
N SER A 120 0.83 -0.44 -11.11
CA SER A 120 -0.06 0.72 -11.19
C SER A 120 -0.08 1.58 -9.92
N SER A 121 0.49 1.12 -8.81
CA SER A 121 0.51 1.88 -7.56
C SER A 121 1.44 3.09 -7.66
N ALA A 122 1.06 4.19 -7.01
CA ALA A 122 1.94 5.34 -6.76
C ALA A 122 3.24 4.95 -6.04
N LEU A 123 3.20 3.88 -5.23
CA LEU A 123 4.31 3.47 -4.37
C LEU A 123 5.27 2.48 -5.04
N PHE A 124 5.02 2.10 -6.29
CA PHE A 124 5.81 1.07 -6.99
C PHE A 124 7.31 1.40 -7.05
N GLN A 125 7.65 2.68 -7.25
CA GLN A 125 9.05 3.14 -7.33
C GLN A 125 9.65 3.42 -5.94
N ARG A 126 8.86 3.93 -5.00
CA ARG A 126 9.35 4.32 -3.67
C ARG A 126 9.65 3.13 -2.77
N GLN A 127 8.86 2.07 -2.87
CA GLN A 127 8.99 0.82 -2.10
C GLN A 127 9.29 1.02 -0.60
N PRO A 128 8.33 1.61 0.16
CA PRO A 128 8.48 1.87 1.59
C PRO A 128 8.42 0.60 2.44
N ASP A 129 9.05 0.61 3.62
CA ASP A 129 9.24 -0.62 4.41
C ASP A 129 7.95 -1.24 4.96
N TRP A 130 6.94 -0.43 5.26
CA TRP A 130 5.69 -0.87 5.87
C TRP A 130 4.50 -0.28 5.13
N VAL A 131 3.58 -1.16 4.74
CA VAL A 131 2.42 -0.80 3.94
C VAL A 131 1.17 -1.53 4.40
N ILE A 132 0.03 -0.92 4.09
CA ILE A 132 -1.27 -1.58 4.06
C ILE A 132 -1.75 -1.63 2.61
N TYR A 133 -2.40 -2.74 2.26
CA TYR A 133 -3.03 -2.95 0.97
C TYR A 133 -4.56 -3.09 1.13
N HIS A 134 -5.30 -2.77 0.07
CA HIS A 134 -6.74 -2.97 0.05
C HIS A 134 -7.09 -4.41 -0.34
N GLU A 135 -6.50 -4.90 -1.43
CA GLU A 135 -6.74 -6.23 -1.98
C GLU A 135 -5.44 -6.87 -2.50
N LEU A 136 -5.47 -8.20 -2.59
CA LEU A 136 -4.45 -9.01 -3.27
C LEU A 136 -5.04 -9.54 -4.57
N VAL A 137 -4.28 -9.41 -5.65
CA VAL A 137 -4.65 -9.94 -6.96
C VAL A 137 -3.59 -10.95 -7.40
N MET A 138 -3.99 -12.21 -7.50
CA MET A 138 -3.17 -13.29 -8.02
C MET A 138 -3.13 -13.23 -9.54
N THR A 139 -1.92 -13.18 -10.11
CA THR A 139 -1.68 -13.29 -11.56
C THR A 139 -0.52 -14.26 -11.80
N THR A 140 0.62 -13.78 -12.32
CA THR A 140 1.90 -14.51 -12.34
C THR A 140 2.60 -14.46 -10.98
N LYS A 141 2.37 -13.37 -10.26
CA LYS A 141 2.75 -13.15 -8.86
C LYS A 141 1.56 -12.54 -8.15
N GLU A 142 1.59 -12.57 -6.83
CA GLU A 142 0.59 -11.89 -6.02
C GLU A 142 0.93 -10.42 -5.88
N TYR A 143 0.00 -9.56 -6.32
CA TYR A 143 0.18 -8.13 -6.28
C TYR A 143 -0.81 -7.47 -5.32
N MET A 144 -0.26 -6.65 -4.44
CA MET A 144 -1.01 -5.72 -3.60
C MET A 144 -1.52 -4.54 -4.43
N ARG A 145 -2.82 -4.23 -4.29
CA ARG A 145 -3.43 -3.03 -4.87
C ARG A 145 -3.91 -2.05 -3.80
N GLU A 146 -4.01 -0.80 -4.21
CA GLU A 146 -4.30 0.37 -3.39
C GLU A 146 -3.46 0.38 -2.11
N VAL A 147 -2.17 0.65 -2.27
CA VAL A 147 -1.18 0.54 -1.20
C VAL A 147 -1.00 1.88 -0.48
N THR A 148 -0.81 1.86 0.83
CA THR A 148 -0.57 3.07 1.63
C THR A 148 0.50 2.85 2.67
N VAL A 149 1.38 3.84 2.83
CA VAL A 149 2.51 3.79 3.76
C VAL A 149 2.01 3.98 5.19
N ILE A 150 2.46 3.12 6.09
CA ILE A 150 2.08 3.17 7.51
C ILE A 150 3.30 3.17 8.42
N ASP A 151 3.13 3.67 9.64
CA ASP A 151 4.09 3.44 10.73
C ASP A 151 3.68 2.16 11.46
N PRO A 152 4.58 1.17 11.63
CA PRO A 152 4.28 -0.08 12.33
C PRO A 152 3.79 0.14 13.77
N LYS A 153 4.15 1.25 14.43
CA LYS A 153 3.65 1.58 15.78
C LYS A 153 2.13 1.70 15.81
N TRP A 154 1.51 2.14 14.71
CA TRP A 154 0.06 2.28 14.64
C TRP A 154 -0.65 0.93 14.71
N LEU A 155 -0.06 -0.13 14.15
CA LEU A 155 -0.65 -1.47 14.20
C LEU A 155 -0.76 -1.99 15.64
N VAL A 156 0.27 -1.75 16.46
CA VAL A 156 0.27 -2.15 17.88
C VAL A 156 -0.75 -1.34 18.67
N VAL A 157 -0.85 -0.03 18.43
CA VAL A 157 -1.79 0.84 19.15
C VAL A 157 -3.24 0.59 18.74
N LEU A 158 -3.50 0.41 17.45
CA LEU A 158 -4.86 0.29 16.91
C LEU A 158 -5.42 -1.14 17.01
N ALA A 159 -4.55 -2.15 16.96
CA ALA A 159 -4.92 -3.56 17.08
C ALA A 159 -4.05 -4.32 18.10
N PRO A 160 -4.05 -3.91 19.39
CA PRO A 160 -3.16 -4.48 20.43
C PRO A 160 -3.46 -5.95 20.76
N ARG A 161 -4.67 -6.42 20.44
CA ARG A 161 -5.04 -7.84 20.60
C ARG A 161 -4.37 -8.73 19.55
N PHE A 162 -4.04 -8.16 18.39
CA PHE A 162 -3.48 -8.89 17.25
C PHE A 162 -1.97 -8.69 17.15
N PHE A 163 -1.50 -7.44 17.24
CA PHE A 163 -0.09 -7.10 17.15
C PHE A 163 0.50 -6.80 18.52
N LYS A 164 1.74 -7.27 18.74
CA LYS A 164 2.53 -7.00 19.93
C LYS A 164 3.92 -6.55 19.53
N GLU A 165 4.50 -5.64 20.29
CA GLU A 165 5.90 -5.30 20.13
C GLU A 165 6.77 -6.51 20.45
N ALA A 166 7.75 -6.77 19.58
CA ALA A 166 8.75 -7.79 19.84
C ALA A 166 9.72 -7.28 20.90
N ASP A 167 9.97 -8.09 21.94
CA ASP A 167 10.97 -7.79 22.96
C ASP A 167 12.37 -7.74 22.30
N PRO A 168 13.05 -6.59 22.30
CA PRO A 168 14.35 -6.44 21.63
C PRO A 168 15.44 -7.33 22.24
N LYS A 169 15.29 -7.77 23.50
CA LYS A 169 16.23 -8.66 24.17
C LYS A 169 16.03 -10.13 23.81
N LYS A 170 14.91 -10.48 23.15
CA LYS A 170 14.58 -11.85 22.77
C LYS A 170 14.63 -12.03 21.27
N MET A 171 15.57 -12.85 20.81
CA MET A 171 15.62 -13.28 19.41
C MET A 171 14.36 -14.08 19.06
N SER A 172 13.58 -13.60 18.09
CA SER A 172 12.40 -14.34 17.59
C SER A 172 12.83 -15.66 16.96
N LYS A 173 11.93 -16.65 16.94
CA LYS A 173 12.17 -17.95 16.28
C LYS A 173 12.62 -17.77 14.83
N ARG A 174 11.99 -16.85 14.09
CA ARG A 174 12.39 -16.47 12.73
C ARG A 174 13.83 -15.96 12.67
N LYS A 175 14.19 -14.97 13.51
CA LYS A 175 15.54 -14.40 13.51
C LYS A 175 16.62 -15.42 13.90
N ARG A 176 16.28 -16.45 14.69
CA ARG A 176 17.19 -17.58 14.99
C ARG A 176 17.39 -18.53 13.81
N GLN A 177 16.42 -18.62 12.90
CA GLN A 177 16.45 -19.49 11.73
C GLN A 177 17.05 -18.80 10.50
N GLU A 178 17.19 -17.47 10.52
CA GLU A 178 17.85 -16.71 9.46
C GLU A 178 19.33 -17.12 9.34
N ARG A 179 19.73 -17.56 8.13
CA ARG A 179 21.10 -17.92 7.80
C ARG A 179 21.68 -16.82 6.92
N ILE A 180 22.84 -16.30 7.29
CA ILE A 180 23.56 -15.31 6.50
C ILE A 180 24.40 -16.07 5.48
N GLU A 181 24.20 -15.77 4.20
CA GLU A 181 25.06 -16.25 3.13
C GLU A 181 26.01 -15.12 2.70
N PRO A 182 27.25 -15.42 2.32
CA PRO A 182 28.16 -14.41 1.80
C PRO A 182 27.64 -13.86 0.47
N LEU A 183 28.08 -12.64 0.14
CA LEU A 183 27.75 -12.01 -1.13
C LEU A 183 28.18 -12.92 -2.30
N TYR A 184 27.33 -13.01 -3.32
CA TYR A 184 27.63 -13.79 -4.52
C TYR A 184 28.90 -13.26 -5.21
N ASP A 185 29.89 -14.13 -5.38
CA ASP A 185 31.11 -13.89 -6.13
C ASP A 185 31.09 -14.76 -7.40
N ARG A 186 31.15 -14.12 -8.58
CA ARG A 186 31.13 -14.82 -9.87
C ARG A 186 32.38 -15.69 -10.07
N TYR A 187 33.50 -15.32 -9.45
CA TYR A 187 34.80 -15.98 -9.65
C TYR A 187 35.03 -17.17 -8.71
N GLN A 188 34.19 -17.32 -7.69
CA GLN A 188 34.30 -18.42 -6.73
C GLN A 188 33.10 -19.34 -6.88
N GLU A 189 33.37 -20.66 -6.87
CA GLU A 189 32.27 -21.61 -6.86
C GLU A 189 31.41 -21.43 -5.59
N PRO A 190 30.07 -21.58 -5.72
CA PRO A 190 29.18 -21.54 -4.57
C PRO A 190 29.65 -22.47 -3.45
N ASN A 191 29.62 -21.99 -2.21
CA ASN A 191 30.02 -22.76 -1.02
C ASN A 191 31.49 -23.22 -0.95
N SER A 192 32.38 -22.79 -1.85
CA SER A 192 33.83 -23.06 -1.78
C SER A 192 34.49 -22.51 -0.50
N TRP A 193 33.91 -21.45 0.07
CA TRP A 193 34.32 -20.87 1.35
C TRP A 193 34.03 -21.79 2.56
N ARG A 194 33.16 -22.81 2.43
CA ARG A 194 32.80 -23.67 3.56
C ARG A 194 33.96 -24.60 3.91
N LEU A 195 34.39 -24.58 5.18
CA LEU A 195 35.46 -25.46 5.69
C LEU A 195 35.18 -26.95 5.47
N SER A 196 33.90 -27.35 5.48
CA SER A 196 33.48 -28.73 5.19
C SER A 196 33.85 -29.19 3.79
N ARG A 197 33.95 -28.26 2.83
CA ARG A 197 34.29 -28.55 1.42
C ARG A 197 35.80 -28.63 1.20
N ARG A 198 36.60 -28.04 2.09
CA ARG A 198 38.07 -28.07 2.05
C ARG A 198 38.68 -29.33 2.65
N ARG A 199 37.87 -30.17 3.32
CA ARG A 199 38.29 -31.40 3.99
C ARG A 199 37.91 -32.67 3.22
N ALA A 200 37.40 -32.51 1.99
CA ALA A 200 37.04 -33.60 1.08
C ALA A 200 38.05 -33.67 -0.07
#